data_AF-A0A1G3QK81-F1
#
_entry.id   AF-A0A1G3QK81-F1
#
_cell.length_a   1.000
_cell.length_b   1.000
_cell.length_c   1.000
_cell.angle_alpha   90.00
_cell.angle_beta   90.00
_cell.angle_gamma   90.00
#
_symmetry.space_group_name_H-M   'P 1'
#
loop_
_entity.id
_entity.type
_entity.pdbx_description
1 polymer ?
#
loop_
_entity_poly.entity_id
_entity_poly.type
_entity_poly.pdbx_seq_one_letter_code
_entity_poly.pdbx_strand_id
1 'polypeptide(L)' 'MNKRHFVKYIHEGEYVAEVDVELIDTAEGWAPYLSLDDAEKLDEVRIALRSGDLKARMASSPSGYIFFSANLPALYL' A
#
# COMPACT_ATOMS: atom_id res chain seq x y z
N MET A 1 -19.55 -3.64 -12.49
CA MET A 1 -18.26 -3.31 -11.85
C MET A 1 -18.56 -2.48 -10.64
N ASN A 2 -18.06 -2.89 -9.47
CA ASN A 2 -18.16 -2.12 -8.23
C ASN A 2 -16.76 -1.71 -7.80
N LYS A 3 -16.61 -0.52 -7.25
CA LYS A 3 -15.33 0.00 -6.75
C LYS A 3 -15.42 0.12 -5.25
N ARG A 4 -14.40 -0.37 -4.55
CA ARG A 4 -14.31 -0.24 -3.10
C ARG A 4 -12.91 0.19 -2.68
N HIS A 5 -12.86 1.09 -1.71
CA HIS A 5 -11.62 1.42 -1.02
C HIS A 5 -11.17 0.23 -0.20
N PHE A 6 -9.88 -0.08 -0.28
CA PHE A 6 -9.24 -1.14 0.46
C PHE A 6 -7.86 -0.68 0.92
N VAL A 7 -7.56 -0.95 2.18
CA VAL A 7 -6.28 -0.64 2.76
C VAL A 7 -5.38 -1.86 2.68
N LYS A 8 -4.23 -1.72 2.01
CA LYS A 8 -3.22 -2.77 1.92
C LYS A 8 -2.01 -2.44 2.78
N TYR A 9 -1.63 -3.41 3.62
CA TYR A 9 -0.42 -3.34 4.42
C TYR A 9 0.76 -3.97 3.67
N ILE A 10 1.83 -3.21 3.47
CA ILE A 10 3.08 -3.71 2.90
C ILE A 10 4.12 -3.83 4.00
N HIS A 11 4.58 -5.05 4.23
CA HIS A 11 5.63 -5.34 5.20
C HIS A 11 6.96 -5.57 4.49
N GLU A 12 7.98 -4.79 4.83
CA GLU A 12 9.36 -5.02 4.39
C GLU A 12 10.29 -4.72 5.59
N GLY A 13 10.92 -5.79 6.10
CA GLY A 13 11.75 -5.71 7.31
C GLY A 13 10.94 -5.31 8.55
N GLU A 14 11.40 -4.30 9.28
CA GLU A 14 10.76 -3.78 10.49
C GLU A 14 9.69 -2.70 10.22
N TYR A 15 9.47 -2.38 8.94
CA TYR A 15 8.55 -1.33 8.52
C TYR A 15 7.28 -1.93 7.93
N VAL A 16 6.14 -1.35 8.30
CA VAL A 16 4.87 -1.57 7.62
C VAL A 16 4.36 -0.24 7.07
N ALA A 17 3.92 -0.25 5.81
CA ALA A 17 3.23 0.86 5.18
C ALA A 17 1.75 0.52 5.03
N GLU A 18 0.89 1.47 5.41
CA GLU A 18 -0.52 1.46 5.07
C GLU A 18 -0.74 2.19 3.73
N VAL A 19 -1.38 1.52 2.76
CA VAL A 19 -1.65 2.10 1.44
C VAL A 19 -3.13 1.94 1.09
N ASP A 20 -3.83 3.06 0.92
CA ASP A 20 -5.18 3.07 0.35
C ASP A 20 -5.11 2.84 -1.16
N VAL A 21 -5.91 1.87 -1.63
CA VAL A 21 -6.06 1.51 -3.04
C VAL A 21 -7.53 1.27 -3.37
N GLU A 22 -7.88 1.36 -4.66
CA GLU A 22 -9.22 1.04 -5.12
C GLU A 22 -9.27 -0.35 -5.76
N LEU A 23 -10.10 -1.23 -5.23
CA LEU A 23 -10.37 -2.54 -5.80
C LEU A 23 -11.62 -2.50 -6.68
N ILE A 24 -11.53 -3.13 -7.84
CA ILE A 24 -12.61 -3.22 -8.83
C ILE A 24 -13.17 -4.64 -8.81
N ASP A 25 -14.34 -4.80 -8.22
CA ASP A 25 -15.08 -6.06 -8.19
C ASP A 25 -15.84 -6.25 -9.52
N THR A 26 -15.65 -7.41 -10.14
CA THR A 26 -16.40 -7.87 -11.32
C THR A 26 -16.90 -9.30 -11.08
N ALA A 27 -17.88 -9.75 -11.86
CA ALA A 27 -18.38 -11.13 -11.79
C ALA A 27 -17.49 -12.13 -12.53
N GLU A 28 -16.33 -11.67 -13.01
CA GLU A 28 -15.38 -12.46 -13.79
C GLU A 28 -14.35 -13.12 -12.87
N GLY A 29 -13.73 -14.19 -13.35
CA GLY A 29 -13.03 -15.16 -12.49
C GLY A 29 -11.89 -14.60 -11.63
N TRP A 30 -11.17 -13.56 -12.07
CA TRP A 30 -9.98 -13.04 -11.38
C TRP A 30 -10.22 -11.73 -10.63
N ALA A 31 -11.47 -11.35 -10.38
CA ALA A 31 -11.80 -10.25 -9.49
C ALA A 31 -11.42 -10.55 -8.02
N PRO A 32 -11.09 -9.52 -7.20
CA PRO A 32 -11.02 -8.09 -7.55
C PRO A 32 -9.76 -7.70 -8.34
N TYR A 33 -9.92 -6.76 -9.28
CA TYR A 33 -8.82 -6.14 -9.99
C TYR A 33 -8.30 -4.90 -9.25
N LEU A 34 -7.06 -4.53 -9.54
CA LEU A 34 -6.42 -3.30 -9.09
C LEU A 34 -6.18 -2.40 -10.30
N SER A 35 -6.30 -1.08 -10.12
CA SER A 35 -5.90 -0.14 -11.17
C SER A 35 -4.39 -0.24 -11.43
N LEU A 36 -3.94 0.16 -12.63
CA LEU A 36 -2.51 0.19 -12.95
C LEU A 36 -1.77 1.16 -12.02
N ASP A 37 -2.36 2.35 -11.80
CA ASP A 37 -1.79 3.38 -10.93
C ASP A 37 -1.63 2.88 -9.48
N ASP A 38 -2.63 2.17 -8.94
CA ASP A 38 -2.53 1.59 -7.60
C ASP A 38 -1.52 0.44 -7.54
N ALA A 39 -1.39 -0.35 -8.61
CA ALA A 39 -0.37 -1.40 -8.69
C ALA A 39 1.04 -0.82 -8.68
N GLU A 40 1.28 0.25 -9.44
CA GLU A 40 2.55 1.00 -9.45
C GLU A 40 2.84 1.63 -8.09
N LYS A 41 1.84 2.27 -7.47
CA LYS A 41 1.93 2.84 -6.12
C LYS A 41 2.40 1.79 -5.09
N LEU A 42 1.83 0.59 -5.11
CA LEU A 42 2.22 -0.47 -4.18
C LEU A 42 3.68 -0.93 -4.41
N ASP A 43 4.12 -1.01 -5.66
CA ASP A 43 5.50 -1.38 -5.98
C ASP A 43 6.49 -0.29 -5.54
N GLU A 44 6.15 0.98 -5.74
CA GLU A 44 6.95 2.10 -5.27
C GLU A 44 7.12 2.11 -3.75
N VAL A 45 6.04 1.86 -3.01
CA VAL A 45 6.04 1.76 -1.55
C VAL A 45 6.92 0.58 -1.12
N ARG A 46 6.82 -0.56 -1.80
CA ARG A 46 7.64 -1.74 -1.52
C ARG A 46 9.12 -1.46 -1.71
N ILE A 47 9.50 -0.81 -2.81
CA ILE A 47 10.89 -0.43 -3.08
C ILE A 47 11.39 0.57 -2.04
N ALA A 48 10.57 1.57 -1.68
CA ALA A 48 10.92 2.58 -0.69
C ALA A 48 11.17 1.96 0.70
N LEU A 49 10.29 1.06 1.13
CA LEU A 49 10.45 0.35 2.40
C LEU A 49 11.74 -0.50 2.39
N ARG A 50 12.00 -1.22 1.29
CA ARG A 50 13.18 -2.09 1.17
C ARG A 50 14.49 -1.31 1.15
N SER A 51 14.55 -0.16 0.47
CA SER A 51 15.77 0.65 0.40
C SER A 51 16.04 1.44 1.68
N GLY A 52 15.05 1.58 2.57
CA GLY A 52 15.11 2.46 3.72
C GLY A 52 15.12 3.95 3.35
N ASP A 53 15.03 4.28 2.05
CA ASP A 53 14.98 5.66 1.55
C ASP A 53 13.54 6.13 1.43
N LEU A 54 12.91 6.23 2.60
CA LEU A 54 11.53 6.65 2.74
C LEU A 54 11.37 8.13 2.34
N LYS A 55 12.38 8.96 2.61
CA LYS A 55 12.29 10.42 2.50
C LYS A 55 12.40 10.92 1.06
N ALA A 56 13.22 10.29 0.22
CA ALA A 56 13.36 10.70 -1.18
C ALA A 56 12.12 10.41 -2.03
N ARG A 57 11.41 9.30 -1.74
CA ARG A 57 10.27 8.84 -2.56
C ARG A 57 8.92 9.39 -2.09
N MET A 58 8.80 9.82 -0.83
CA MET A 58 7.61 10.53 -0.34
C MET A 58 7.39 11.90 -1.02
N ALA A 59 8.45 12.55 -1.49
CA ALA A 59 8.35 13.87 -2.12
C ALA A 59 7.77 13.84 -3.54
N SER A 60 7.75 12.68 -4.21
CA SER A 60 7.26 12.53 -5.57
C SER A 60 5.81 12.05 -5.69
N SER A 61 5.17 11.62 -4.60
CA SER A 61 3.79 11.09 -4.64
C SER A 61 2.78 12.13 -4.14
N PRO A 62 1.90 12.70 -5.00
CA PRO A 62 1.00 13.80 -4.63
C PRO A 62 -0.26 13.38 -3.85
N SER A 63 -0.47 12.07 -3.61
CA SER A 63 -1.76 11.55 -3.15
C SER A 63 -1.61 10.55 -2.01
N GLY A 64 -2.04 10.99 -0.82
CA GLY A 64 -2.57 10.11 0.23
C GLY A 64 -1.53 9.36 1.06
N TYR A 65 -1.13 10.00 2.15
CA TYR A 65 -0.60 9.46 3.43
C TYR A 65 -0.17 7.99 3.45
N ILE A 66 1.16 7.76 3.51
CA ILE A 66 1.74 6.49 3.95
C ILE A 66 2.07 6.63 5.44
N PHE A 67 1.37 5.90 6.30
CA PHE A 67 1.74 5.77 7.71
C PHE A 67 2.72 4.61 7.87
N PHE A 68 3.93 4.91 8.33
CA PHE A 68 4.92 3.89 8.69
C PHE A 68 4.82 3.59 10.18
N SER A 69 4.38 2.39 10.55
CA SER A 69 4.49 1.92 11.93
C SER A 69 5.80 1.15 12.07
N ALA A 70 6.82 1.76 12.66
CA ALA A 70 7.96 1.03 13.19
C ALA A 70 7.51 0.35 14.49
N ASN A 71 7.42 -0.97 14.49
CA ASN A 71 7.25 -1.85 15.65
C ASN A 71 6.43 -1.26 16.83
N LEU A 72 5.11 -1.38 16.79
CA LEU A 72 4.32 -1.40 18.01
C LEU A 72 4.45 -2.80 18.61
N PRO A 73 4.98 -2.97 19.83
CA PRO A 73 5.07 -4.28 20.47
C PRO A 73 3.65 -4.81 20.66
N ALA A 74 3.48 -6.09 20.35
CA ALA A 74 2.24 -6.84 20.38
C ALA A 74 1.36 -6.52 21.60
N LEU A 75 0.26 -5.81 21.38
CA LEU A 75 -0.90 -5.78 22.28
C LEU A 75 -2.18 -5.80 21.45
N TYR A 76 -2.50 -6.99 20.95
CA TYR A 76 -3.87 -7.43 20.69
C TYR A 76 -3.96 -8.86 21.23
N LEU A 77 -4.41 -8.98 22.48
CA LEU A 77 -5.01 -10.17 23.07
C LEU A 77 -6.53 -10.07 22.87
#